data_AF-F7KVN8-F1
#
_entry.id   AF-F7KVN8-F1
#
_cell.length_a   1.000
_cell.length_b   1.000
_cell.length_c   1.000
_cell.angle_alpha   90.00
_cell.angle_beta   90.00
_cell.angle_gamma   90.00
#
_symmetry.space_group_name_H-M   'P 1'
#
loop_
_entity.id
_entity.type
_entity.pdbx_description
1 polymer ?
#
loop_
_entity_poly.entity_id
_entity_poly.type
_entity_poly.pdbx_seq_one_letter_code
_entity_poly.pdbx_strand_id
1 'polypeptide(L)'
;MRHYGYLERIRHPEREWFSFLGGDDLTVIIHKDAGQKQLFFPDWQSCDNGDGMLTLDSIRKQVEDMHGRAIIVVMAENPLNGYVYRYGNYGDFWVQIGSVRGYA
;
A
#
# COMPACT_ATOMS: atom_id res chain seq x y z
N MET A 1 0.68 -9.68 28.81
CA MET A 1 1.69 -8.86 28.09
C MET A 1 1.39 -8.97 26.60
N ARG A 2 1.09 -7.84 25.93
CA ARG A 2 0.92 -7.85 24.46
C ARG A 2 2.29 -7.67 23.84
N HIS A 3 2.76 -8.66 23.08
CA HIS A 3 3.92 -8.51 22.21
C HIS A 3 3.57 -7.47 21.14
N TYR A 4 4.05 -6.25 21.31
CA TYR A 4 4.21 -5.34 20.17
C TYR A 4 5.40 -5.88 19.39
N GLY A 5 5.13 -6.69 18.36
CA GLY A 5 6.14 -6.99 17.34
C GLY A 5 6.66 -5.66 16.81
N TYR A 6 7.99 -5.51 16.75
CA TYR A 6 8.61 -4.33 16.16
C TYR A 6 8.09 -4.20 14.72
N LEU A 7 7.34 -3.14 14.47
CA LEU A 7 6.92 -2.77 13.13
C LEU A 7 8.18 -2.37 12.35
N GLU A 8 8.60 -3.20 11.40
CA GLU A 8 9.79 -2.93 10.62
C GLU A 8 9.51 -1.93 9.49
N ARG A 9 10.39 -0.92 9.39
CA ARG A 9 10.39 0.04 8.30
C ARG A 9 10.79 -0.66 7.01
N ILE A 10 9.98 -0.48 5.97
CA ILE A 10 10.33 -0.90 4.60
C ILE A 10 11.39 0.05 4.06
N ARG A 11 12.55 -0.50 3.71
CA ARG A 11 13.72 0.27 3.26
C ARG A 11 13.68 0.62 1.77
N HIS A 12 13.03 -0.22 0.98
CA HIS A 12 12.99 -0.13 -0.48
C HIS A 12 11.54 -0.21 -0.99
N PRO A 13 10.68 0.80 -0.70
CA PRO A 13 9.29 0.81 -1.14
C PRO A 13 9.12 0.80 -2.67
N GLU A 14 10.15 1.18 -3.42
CA GLU A 14 10.23 1.07 -4.88
C GLU A 14 10.42 -0.38 -5.38
N ARG A 15 10.74 -1.32 -4.48
CA ARG A 15 10.91 -2.76 -4.78
C ARG A 15 9.77 -3.63 -4.26
N GLU A 16 8.86 -3.06 -3.47
CA GLU A 16 7.60 -3.69 -3.09
C GLU A 16 6.60 -3.42 -4.21
N TRP A 17 6.55 -4.33 -5.19
CA TRP A 17 5.73 -4.18 -6.40
C TRP A 17 4.54 -5.14 -6.40
N PHE A 18 3.49 -4.72 -7.11
CA PHE A 18 2.25 -5.45 -7.31
C PHE A 18 1.97 -5.54 -8.81
N SER A 19 1.33 -6.63 -9.22
CA SER A 19 1.06 -7.01 -10.60
C SER A 19 -0.43 -7.21 -10.81
N PHE A 20 -0.99 -6.45 -11.75
CA PHE A 20 -2.40 -6.55 -12.10
C PHE A 20 -2.73 -7.93 -12.68
N LEU A 21 -1.93 -8.41 -13.64
CA LEU A 21 -2.12 -9.74 -14.23
C LEU A 21 -1.61 -10.88 -13.34
N GLY A 22 -0.75 -10.59 -12.37
CA GLY A 22 -0.29 -11.50 -11.32
C GLY A 22 -1.33 -11.78 -10.24
N GLY A 23 -2.49 -11.12 -10.32
CA GLY A 23 -3.63 -11.35 -9.45
C GLY A 23 -3.58 -10.60 -8.12
N ASP A 24 -2.79 -9.51 -8.05
CA ASP A 24 -2.82 -8.64 -6.88
C ASP A 24 -4.07 -7.76 -6.91
N ASP A 25 -4.91 -7.89 -5.88
CA ASP A 25 -6.00 -6.97 -5.59
C ASP A 25 -5.55 -5.92 -4.57
N LEU A 26 -5.66 -4.65 -4.93
CA LEU A 26 -5.19 -3.54 -4.12
C LEU A 26 -6.35 -2.68 -3.65
N THR A 27 -6.53 -2.61 -2.33
CA THR A 27 -7.37 -1.59 -1.71
C THR A 27 -6.49 -0.53 -1.06
N VAL A 28 -6.51 0.69 -1.61
CA VAL A 28 -5.79 1.85 -1.06
C VAL A 28 -6.77 2.79 -0.37
N ILE A 29 -6.51 3.07 0.91
CA ILE A 29 -7.27 4.02 1.72
C ILE A 29 -6.34 5.15 2.11
N ILE A 30 -6.79 6.39 1.93
CA ILE A 30 -6.06 7.55 2.45
C ILE A 30 -6.85 8.22 3.56
N HIS A 31 -6.13 8.69 4.56
CA HIS A 31 -6.66 9.47 5.67
C HIS A 31 -6.14 10.90 5.52
N LYS A 32 -7.08 11.83 5.33
CA LYS A 32 -6.81 13.27 5.31
C LYS A 32 -6.95 13.86 6.72
N ASP A 33 -6.47 15.07 6.91
CA ASP A 33 -6.71 15.83 8.13
C ASP A 33 -8.22 15.91 8.43
N ALA A 34 -8.58 15.84 9.72
CA ALA A 34 -9.94 15.71 10.25
C ALA A 34 -10.62 14.32 10.19
N GLY A 35 -9.84 13.23 10.04
CA GLY A 35 -10.35 11.86 10.22
C GLY A 35 -11.21 11.34 9.06
N GLN A 36 -11.27 12.08 7.96
CA GLN A 36 -11.93 11.65 6.74
C GLN A 36 -11.07 10.58 6.06
N LYS A 37 -11.70 9.44 5.76
CA LYS A 37 -11.12 8.35 4.99
C LYS A 37 -11.76 8.33 3.61
N GLN A 38 -10.95 8.09 2.58
CA GLN A 38 -11.46 7.87 1.23
C GLN A 38 -10.69 6.74 0.56
N LEU A 39 -11.36 6.02 -0.34
CA LEU A 39 -10.70 5.11 -1.27
C LEU A 39 -9.89 5.91 -2.28
N PHE A 40 -8.74 5.36 -2.65
CA PHE A 40 -7.89 5.88 -3.70
C PHE A 40 -7.67 4.77 -4.73
N PHE A 41 -7.81 5.10 -6.01
CA PHE A 41 -7.64 4.16 -7.11
C PHE A 41 -6.35 4.54 -7.83
N PRO A 42 -5.22 3.87 -7.55
CA PRO A 42 -3.96 4.18 -8.20
C PRO A 42 -3.99 3.80 -9.69
N ASP A 43 -3.32 4.60 -10.51
CA ASP A 43 -3.10 4.31 -11.91
C ASP A 43 -1.99 3.28 -12.06
N TRP A 44 -2.32 2.13 -12.64
CA TRP A 44 -1.36 1.08 -12.98
C TRP A 44 -0.44 1.56 -14.11
N GLN A 45 0.86 1.42 -13.91
CA GLN A 45 1.84 1.80 -14.91
C GLN A 45 2.13 0.61 -15.83
N SER A 46 1.98 0.79 -17.14
CA SER A 46 2.33 -0.25 -18.11
C SER A 46 3.82 -0.57 -18.04
N CYS A 47 4.17 -1.85 -17.96
CA CYS A 47 5.53 -2.32 -18.20
C CYS A 47 5.63 -3.03 -19.57
N ASP A 48 6.86 -3.26 -20.03
CA ASP A 48 7.17 -3.74 -21.38
C ASP A 48 6.51 -5.08 -21.75
N ASN A 49 6.06 -5.85 -20.75
CA ASN A 49 5.37 -7.13 -20.91
C ASN A 49 3.83 -7.00 -21.03
N GLY A 50 3.29 -5.78 -21.03
CA GLY A 50 1.85 -5.52 -21.09
C GLY A 50 1.10 -5.72 -19.77
N ASP A 51 1.83 -5.95 -18.67
CA ASP A 51 1.27 -5.98 -17.33
C ASP A 51 1.20 -4.55 -16.73
N GLY A 52 0.28 -4.36 -15.79
CA GLY A 52 0.22 -3.16 -14.97
C GLY A 52 1.05 -3.38 -13.70
N MET A 53 1.99 -2.47 -13.43
CA MET A 53 2.82 -2.50 -12.23
C MET A 53 2.52 -1.31 -11.33
N LEU A 54 2.47 -1.58 -10.02
CA LEU A 54 2.47 -0.56 -8.97
C LEU A 54 3.54 -0.87 -7.94
N THR A 55 4.05 0.16 -7.27
CA THR A 55 4.93 0.02 -6.11
C THR A 55 4.36 0.84 -4.96
N LEU A 56 4.77 0.54 -3.72
CA LEU A 56 4.41 1.40 -2.59
C LEU A 56 4.86 2.86 -2.81
N ASP A 57 6.03 3.07 -3.43
CA ASP A 57 6.50 4.43 -3.74
C ASP A 57 5.67 5.12 -4.84
N SER A 58 5.23 4.39 -5.89
CA SER A 58 4.38 4.97 -6.93
C SER A 58 3.00 5.34 -6.38
N ILE A 59 2.40 4.49 -5.53
CA ILE A 59 1.13 4.79 -4.85
C ILE A 59 1.28 6.04 -3.99
N ARG A 60 2.35 6.14 -3.19
CA ARG A 60 2.65 7.33 -2.38
C ARG A 60 2.71 8.59 -3.23
N LYS A 61 3.48 8.57 -4.32
CA LYS A 61 3.63 9.71 -5.23
C LYS A 61 2.29 10.16 -5.80
N GLN A 62 1.50 9.23 -6.33
CA GLN A 62 0.19 9.55 -6.90
C GLN A 62 -0.76 10.16 -5.85
N VAL A 63 -0.76 9.65 -4.61
CA VAL A 63 -1.56 10.23 -3.52
C VAL A 63 -1.08 11.63 -3.16
N GLU A 64 0.24 11.83 -3.00
CA GLU A 64 0.81 13.12 -2.65
C GLU A 64 0.58 14.18 -3.74
N ASP A 65 0.68 13.79 -5.01
CA ASP A 65 0.43 14.67 -6.16
C ASP A 65 -1.04 15.14 -6.20
N MET A 66 -2.00 14.28 -5.82
CA MET A 66 -3.43 14.58 -5.89
C MET A 66 -3.99 15.20 -4.61
N HIS A 67 -3.44 14.85 -3.45
CA HIS A 67 -4.03 15.15 -2.14
C HIS A 67 -3.07 15.81 -1.15
N GLY A 68 -1.80 16.00 -1.51
CA GLY A 68 -0.77 16.41 -0.57
C GLY A 68 -0.48 15.33 0.47
N ARG A 69 0.07 15.73 1.63
CA ARG A 69 0.43 14.79 2.69
C ARG A 69 -0.81 14.08 3.23
N ALA A 70 -0.76 12.75 3.28
CA ALA A 70 -1.81 11.90 3.82
C ALA A 70 -1.22 10.65 4.48
N ILE A 71 -1.95 10.05 5.41
CA ILE A 71 -1.65 8.69 5.86
C ILE A 71 -2.27 7.73 4.83
N ILE A 72 -1.46 6.80 4.34
CA ILE A 72 -1.87 5.84 3.31
C ILE A 72 -1.90 4.45 3.92
N VAL A 73 -2.95 3.69 3.66
CA VAL A 73 -3.05 2.27 3.97
C VAL A 73 -3.25 1.52 2.66
N VAL A 74 -2.39 0.54 2.40
CA VAL A 74 -2.50 -0.35 1.24
C VAL A 74 -2.75 -1.75 1.76
N MET A 75 -3.87 -2.34 1.37
CA MET A 75 -4.13 -3.77 1.55
C MET A 75 -3.90 -4.42 0.19
N ALA A 76 -2.88 -5.28 0.12
CA ALA A 76 -2.55 -6.03 -1.08
C ALA A 76 -2.85 -7.50 -0.84
N GLU A 77 -3.76 -8.06 -1.61
CA GLU A 77 -4.16 -9.46 -1.56
C GLU A 77 -3.73 -10.20 -2.82
N ASN A 78 -3.17 -11.39 -2.65
CA ASN A 78 -2.81 -12.32 -3.72
C ASN A 78 -3.37 -13.71 -3.35
N PRO A 79 -4.24 -14.28 -4.19
CA PRO A 79 -5.53 -14.92 -3.90
C PRO A 79 -5.96 -15.19 -2.45
N LEU A 80 -5.13 -15.83 -1.62
CA LEU A 80 -5.51 -16.26 -0.26
C LEU A 80 -4.63 -15.67 0.85
N ASN A 81 -3.62 -14.87 0.49
CA ASN A 81 -2.71 -14.24 1.45
C ASN A 81 -2.39 -12.81 1.00
N GLY A 82 -2.01 -11.97 1.96
CA GLY A 82 -1.69 -10.59 1.63
C GLY A 82 -0.98 -9.87 2.74
N TYR A 83 -0.66 -8.61 2.48
CA TYR A 83 -0.01 -7.72 3.42
C TYR A 83 -0.76 -6.40 3.53
N VAL A 84 -0.69 -5.82 4.73
CA VAL A 84 -1.21 -4.48 4.98
C VAL A 84 -0.05 -3.55 5.24
N TYR A 85 0.09 -2.51 4.43
CA TYR A 85 1.13 -1.50 4.51
C TYR A 85 0.55 -0.17 4.98
N ARG A 86 1.35 0.62 5.68
CA ARG A 86 0.99 1.98 6.10
C ARG A 86 2.14 2.97 5.89
N TYR A 87 1.81 4.16 5.40
CA TYR A 87 2.70 5.31 5.24
C TYR A 87 2.25 6.51 6.07
N GLY A 88 3.18 7.35 6.52
CA GLY A 88 2.90 8.68 7.08
C GLY A 88 2.44 8.71 8.54
N ASN A 89 2.05 7.57 9.13
CA ASN A 89 1.53 7.52 10.51
C ASN A 89 2.63 7.52 11.58
N TYR A 90 3.85 7.11 11.23
CA TYR A 90 5.00 7.03 12.15
C TYR A 90 6.17 7.92 11.69
N GLY A 91 5.95 8.73 10.65
CA GLY A 91 6.96 9.46 9.89
C GLY A 91 6.83 9.18 8.39
N ASP A 92 7.68 9.82 7.60
CA ASP A 92 7.70 9.74 6.13
C ASP A 92 8.37 8.42 5.65
N PHE A 93 7.79 7.30 6.06
CA PHE A 93 8.24 5.97 5.68
C PHE A 93 7.11 4.94 5.70
N TRP A 94 7.29 3.87 4.92
CA TRP A 94 6.41 2.72 4.85
C TRP A 94 6.72 1.69 5.93
N VAL A 95 5.66 1.03 6.40
CA VAL A 95 5.69 -0.04 7.40
C VAL A 95 4.70 -1.11 7.02
N GLN A 96 5.08 -2.38 7.11
CA GLN A 96 4.13 -3.49 7.07
C GLN A 96 3.48 -3.64 8.45
N ILE A 97 2.17 -3.41 8.55
CA ILE A 97 1.42 -3.37 9.80
C ILE A 97 0.56 -4.61 10.05
N GLY A 98 0.48 -5.53 9.08
CA GLY A 98 -0.29 -6.74 9.20
C GLY A 98 -0.19 -7.64 7.97
N SER A 99 -0.90 -8.75 8.04
CA SER A 99 -1.16 -9.64 6.90
C SER A 99 -2.66 -9.82 6.73
N VAL A 100 -3.06 -10.08 5.49
CA VAL A 100 -4.41 -10.51 5.17
C VAL A 100 -4.40 -12.03 5.02
N ARG A 101 -5.43 -12.67 5.56
CA ARG A 101 -5.71 -14.08 5.31
C ARG A 101 -7.07 -14.15 4.63
N GLY A 102 -7.05 -14.53 3.36
CA GLY A 102 -8.28 -14.83 2.63
C GLY A 102 -8.97 -16.05 3.24
N TYR A 103 -10.29 -16.09 3.13
CA TYR A 103 -11.07 -17.31 3.36
C TYR A 103 -11.37 -17.93 1.99
N ALA A 104 -10.94 -19.17 1.78
CA ALA A 104 -11.37 -20.00 0.65
C ALA A 104 -12.67 -20.73 0.97
#